data_AF-A0A8J2XKL2-F1
#
_entry.id   AF-A0A8J2XKL2-F1
#
_cell.length_a   1.000
_cell.length_b   1.000
_cell.length_c   1.000
_cell.angle_alpha   90.00
_cell.angle_beta   90.00
_cell.angle_gamma   90.00
#
_symmetry.space_group_name_H-M   'P 1'
#
loop_
_entity.id
_entity.type
_entity.pdbx_description
1 polymer ?
#
loop_
_entity_poly.entity_id
_entity_poly.type
_entity_poly.pdbx_seq_one_letter_code
_entity_poly.pdbx_strand_id
1 'polypeptide(L)'
;MTPDETGKLLAFIGELDGRRLTPETIIAWHQVLADIDVDDAFEAVKKHHRESTDWVKPGHVVYLARGVRDARLQREAREKGLRELEARRRRRTGMPEEVRRRIRDLFKRPGEV
;
A
#
# COMPACT_ATOMS: atom_id res chain seq x y z
N MET A 1 -1.18 14.95 -3.81
CA MET A 1 -2.28 15.65 -3.13
C MET A 1 -2.41 17.06 -3.68
N THR A 2 -3.57 17.69 -3.53
CA THR A 2 -3.88 19.09 -3.91
C THR A 2 -3.44 20.09 -2.82
N PRO A 3 -3.43 21.42 -3.10
CA PRO A 3 -3.16 22.43 -2.08
C PRO A 3 -4.17 22.40 -0.91
N ASP A 4 -5.45 22.14 -1.18
CA ASP A 4 -6.49 22.04 -0.15
C ASP A 4 -6.23 20.85 0.79
N GLU A 5 -5.89 19.69 0.23
CA GLU A 5 -5.47 18.52 0.99
C GLU A 5 -4.21 18.78 1.82
N THR A 6 -3.27 19.55 1.27
CA THR A 6 -2.07 19.98 2.01
C THR A 6 -2.45 20.87 3.20
N GLY A 7 -3.39 21.80 3.01
CA GLY A 7 -3.92 22.65 4.07
C GLY A 7 -4.58 21.84 5.19
N LYS A 8 -5.38 20.83 4.84
CA LYS A 8 -6.02 19.91 5.81
C LYS A 8 -4.99 19.10 6.59
N LEU A 9 -3.98 18.55 5.92
CA LEU A 9 -2.88 17.83 6.57
C LEU A 9 -2.13 18.74 7.54
N LEU A 10 -1.82 19.96 7.11
CA LEU A 10 -1.13 20.94 7.95
C LEU A 10 -1.97 21.36 9.15
N ALA A 11 -3.28 21.55 8.99
CA ALA A 11 -4.19 21.85 10.10
C ALA A 11 -4.13 20.75 11.16
N PHE A 12 -4.17 19.49 10.73
CA PHE A 12 -4.00 18.34 11.62
C PHE A 12 -2.64 18.34 12.33
N ILE A 13 -1.55 18.62 11.62
CA ILE A 13 -0.20 18.77 12.22
C ILE A 13 -0.17 19.92 13.24
N GLY A 14 -0.84 21.04 12.93
CA GLY A 14 -0.98 22.20 13.80
C GLY A 14 -1.58 21.88 15.16
N GLU A 15 -2.61 21.03 15.20
CA GLU A 15 -3.20 20.56 16.44
C GLU A 15 -2.27 19.65 17.25
N LEU A 16 -1.34 18.94 16.59
CA LEU A 16 -0.41 18.02 17.26
C LEU A 16 0.84 18.70 17.83
N ASP A 17 1.40 19.68 17.13
CA ASP A 17 2.67 20.32 17.54
C ASP A 17 2.58 21.83 17.80
N GLY A 18 1.38 22.40 17.75
CA GLY A 18 1.09 23.77 18.15
C GLY A 18 1.57 24.84 17.16
N ARG A 19 1.95 24.47 15.93
CA ARG A 19 2.35 25.46 14.92
C ARG A 19 1.18 26.29 14.41
N ARG A 20 1.45 27.57 14.12
CA ARG A 20 0.51 28.44 13.40
C ARG A 20 0.77 28.36 11.91
N LEU A 21 -0.28 28.12 11.15
CA LEU A 21 -0.21 27.98 9.70
C LEU A 21 -0.49 29.31 9.02
N THR A 22 0.24 29.55 7.96
CA THR A 22 0.03 30.68 7.04
C THR A 22 -0.23 30.14 5.63
N PRO A 23 -0.87 30.92 4.75
CA PRO A 23 -1.00 30.54 3.33
C PRO A 23 0.36 30.19 2.69
N GLU A 24 1.41 30.91 3.05
CA GLU A 24 2.78 30.68 2.57
C GLU A 24 3.33 29.33 3.04
N THR A 25 3.01 28.92 4.27
CA THR A 25 3.36 27.58 4.79
C THR A 25 2.70 26.48 3.96
N ILE A 26 1.42 26.65 3.60
CA ILE A 26 0.69 25.67 2.79
C ILE A 26 1.34 25.55 1.41
N ILE A 27 1.66 26.68 0.76
CA ILE A 27 2.32 26.68 -0.55
C ILE A 27 3.68 25.98 -0.48
N ALA A 28 4.51 26.30 0.52
CA ALA A 28 5.83 25.70 0.67
C ALA A 28 5.76 24.18 0.92
N TRP A 29 4.82 23.73 1.76
CA TRP A 29 4.60 22.31 2.00
C TRP A 29 4.06 21.60 0.77
N HIS A 30 3.13 22.23 0.05
CA HIS A 30 2.51 21.64 -1.12
C HIS A 30 3.54 21.35 -2.22
N GLN A 31 4.51 22.25 -2.41
CA GLN A 31 5.61 22.02 -3.35
C GLN A 31 6.43 20.75 -3.06
N VAL A 32 6.49 20.32 -1.80
CA VAL A 32 7.21 19.10 -1.40
C VAL A 32 6.31 17.87 -1.43
N LEU A 33 5.01 18.03 -1.16
CA LEU A 33 4.06 16.94 -0.98
C LEU A 33 3.15 16.67 -2.18
N ALA A 34 3.27 17.44 -3.28
CA ALA A 34 2.37 17.37 -4.44
C ALA A 34 2.18 15.94 -4.98
N ASP A 35 3.23 15.13 -5.01
CA ASP A 35 3.19 13.76 -5.55
C ASP A 35 2.82 12.68 -4.52
N ILE A 36 2.56 13.08 -3.27
CA ILE A 36 2.21 12.15 -2.19
C ILE A 36 0.69 12.01 -2.12
N ASP A 37 0.23 10.78 -1.96
CA ASP A 37 -1.19 10.49 -1.71
C ASP A 37 -1.61 11.03 -0.33
N VAL A 38 -2.81 11.61 -0.24
CA VAL A 38 -3.25 12.30 0.98
C VAL A 38 -3.39 11.32 2.15
N ASP A 39 -3.90 10.11 1.91
CA ASP A 39 -4.11 9.13 2.98
C ASP A 39 -2.77 8.60 3.50
N ASP A 40 -1.84 8.32 2.58
CA ASP A 40 -0.48 7.90 2.93
C ASP A 40 0.25 9.00 3.75
N ALA A 41 -0.02 10.28 3.48
CA ALA A 41 0.54 11.40 4.24
C ALA A 41 -0.05 11.53 5.65
N PHE A 42 -1.37 11.34 5.84
CA PHE A 42 -1.96 11.32 7.18
C PHE A 42 -1.44 10.15 8.02
N GLU A 43 -1.30 8.97 7.43
CA GLU A 43 -0.69 7.83 8.12
C GLU A 43 0.78 8.10 8.48
N ALA A 44 1.53 8.76 7.59
CA ALA A 44 2.90 9.17 7.85
C ALA A 44 3.01 10.10 9.06
N VAL A 45 2.16 11.13 9.16
CA VAL A 45 2.14 12.05 10.31
C VAL A 45 1.77 11.31 11.59
N LYS A 46 0.73 10.47 11.57
CA LYS A 46 0.34 9.67 12.73
C LYS A 46 1.47 8.74 13.18
N LYS A 47 2.17 8.11 12.25
CA LYS A 47 3.33 7.27 12.55
C LYS A 47 4.45 8.07 13.19
N HIS A 48 4.80 9.23 12.62
CA HIS A 48 5.83 10.11 13.18
C HIS A 48 5.53 10.47 14.64
N HIS A 49 4.32 10.95 14.94
CA HIS A 49 3.96 11.34 16.31
C HIS A 49 3.80 10.18 17.30
N ARG A 50 3.67 8.93 16.84
CA ARG A 50 3.74 7.75 17.71
C ARG A 50 5.18 7.35 18.05
N GLU A 51 6.09 7.54 17.10
CA GLU A 51 7.47 7.03 17.17
C GLU A 51 8.49 8.12 17.56
N SER A 52 8.11 9.39 17.46
CA SER A 52 8.96 10.55 17.71
C SER A 52 8.18 11.68 18.37
N THR A 53 8.87 12.45 19.20
CA THR A 53 8.39 13.69 19.80
C THR A 53 8.85 14.93 19.02
N ASP A 54 9.62 14.75 17.95
CA ASP A 54 10.16 15.86 17.17
C ASP A 54 9.09 16.54 16.32
N TRP A 55 9.33 17.80 16.01
CA TRP A 55 8.50 18.55 15.07
C TRP A 55 8.47 17.87 13.70
N VAL A 56 7.26 17.65 13.17
CA VAL A 56 7.09 17.04 11.85
C VAL A 56 7.52 18.02 10.75
N LYS A 57 8.39 17.56 9.85
CA LYS A 57 8.89 18.33 8.71
C LYS A 57 8.40 17.68 7.41
N PRO A 58 8.32 18.42 6.28
CA PRO A 58 7.86 17.85 5.01
C PRO A 58 8.64 16.58 4.60
N GLY A 59 9.96 16.59 4.80
CA GLY A 59 10.82 15.44 4.49
C GLY A 59 10.50 14.18 5.30
N HIS A 60 10.06 14.33 6.56
CA HIS A 60 9.61 13.19 7.36
C HIS A 60 8.34 12.57 6.76
N VAL A 61 7.39 13.41 6.35
CA VAL A 61 6.14 12.97 5.72
C VAL A 61 6.44 12.22 4.41
N VAL A 62 7.29 12.77 3.53
CA VAL A 62 7.68 12.11 2.28
C VAL A 62 8.28 10.73 2.53
N TYR A 63 9.26 10.64 3.45
CA TYR A 63 9.94 9.39 3.76
C TYR A 63 8.96 8.33 4.29
N LEU A 64 8.15 8.70 5.28
CA LEU A 64 7.21 7.78 5.93
C LEU A 64 6.06 7.39 5.00
N ALA A 65 5.52 8.33 4.20
CA ALA A 65 4.42 8.07 3.27
C ALA A 65 4.83 7.08 2.17
N ARG A 66 6.07 7.15 1.68
CA ARG A 66 6.60 6.12 0.76
C ARG A 66 6.59 4.74 1.40
N GLY A 67 7.00 4.63 2.66
CA GLY A 67 6.93 3.38 3.41
C GLY A 67 5.48 2.86 3.60
N VAL A 68 4.52 3.76 3.84
CA VAL A 68 3.09 3.40 3.94
C VAL A 68 2.59 2.87 2.60
N ARG A 69 2.88 3.58 1.51
CA ARG A 69 2.53 3.18 0.14
C ARG A 69 3.11 1.82 -0.22
N ASP A 70 4.40 1.62 0.02
CA ASP A 70 5.08 0.36 -0.28
C ASP A 70 4.45 -0.79 0.52
N ALA A 71 4.19 -0.60 1.80
CA ALA A 71 3.53 -1.60 2.62
C ALA A 71 2.12 -1.95 2.11
N ARG A 72 1.37 -0.95 1.63
CA ARG A 72 0.05 -1.14 1.03
C ARG A 72 0.13 -1.93 -0.27
N LEU A 73 1.00 -1.54 -1.20
CA LEU A 73 1.21 -2.25 -2.47
C LEU A 73 1.67 -3.71 -2.24
N GLN A 74 2.53 -3.94 -1.24
CA GLN A 74 2.96 -5.30 -0.88
C GLN A 74 1.80 -6.15 -0.34
N ARG A 75 0.91 -5.58 0.47
CA ARG A 75 -0.29 -6.30 0.93
C ARG A 75 -1.21 -6.65 -0.22
N GLU A 76 -1.52 -5.69 -1.09
CA GLU A 76 -2.36 -5.89 -2.28
C GLU A 76 -1.79 -6.96 -3.22
N ALA A 77 -0.48 -6.94 -3.46
CA ALA A 77 0.19 -7.94 -4.29
C ALA A 77 0.11 -9.35 -3.70
N ARG A 78 0.29 -9.49 -2.37
CA ARG A 78 0.16 -10.78 -1.66
C ARG A 78 -1.26 -11.32 -1.74
N GLU A 79 -2.26 -10.47 -1.50
CA GLU A 79 -3.68 -10.85 -1.58
C GLU A 79 -4.07 -11.29 -2.99
N LYS A 80 -3.63 -10.55 -4.01
CA LYS A 80 -3.85 -10.92 -5.41
C LYS A 80 -3.21 -12.27 -5.73
N GLY A 81 -1.96 -12.49 -5.32
CA GLY A 81 -1.27 -13.77 -5.49
C GLY A 81 -2.01 -14.93 -4.82
N LEU A 82 -2.53 -14.72 -3.61
CA LEU A 82 -3.32 -15.73 -2.90
C LEU A 82 -4.62 -16.07 -3.66
N ARG A 83 -5.36 -15.06 -4.12
CA ARG A 83 -6.58 -15.25 -4.92
C ARG A 83 -6.31 -16.00 -6.23
N GLU A 84 -5.19 -15.71 -6.89
CA GLU A 84 -4.80 -16.41 -8.12
C GLU A 84 -4.44 -17.87 -7.85
N LEU A 85 -3.72 -18.16 -6.76
CA LEU A 85 -3.42 -19.53 -6.33
C LEU A 85 -4.69 -20.31 -5.99
N GLU A 86 -5.63 -19.70 -5.28
CA GLU A 86 -6.94 -20.29 -4.98
C GLU A 86 -7.76 -20.56 -6.24
N ALA A 87 -7.79 -19.62 -7.18
CA ALA A 87 -8.47 -19.79 -8.46
C ALA A 87 -7.84 -20.94 -9.28
N ARG A 88 -6.51 -21.02 -9.33
CA ARG A 88 -5.78 -22.13 -9.97
C ARG A 88 -6.08 -23.47 -9.30
N ARG A 89 -6.06 -23.50 -7.95
CA ARG A 89 -6.41 -24.69 -7.17
C ARG A 89 -7.83 -25.13 -7.51
N ARG A 90 -8.82 -24.22 -7.49
CA ARG A 90 -10.21 -24.51 -7.82
C ARG A 90 -10.36 -25.10 -9.22
N ARG A 91 -9.67 -24.56 -10.24
CA ARG A 91 -9.65 -25.14 -11.59
C ARG A 91 -9.11 -26.58 -11.61
N ARG A 92 -8.05 -26.86 -10.86
CA ARG A 92 -7.45 -28.22 -10.75
C ARG A 92 -8.36 -29.20 -10.00
N THR A 93 -8.95 -28.78 -8.89
CA THR A 93 -9.85 -29.62 -8.08
C THR A 93 -11.24 -29.78 -8.69
N GLY A 94 -11.64 -28.90 -9.61
CA GLY A 94 -12.88 -28.99 -10.38
C GLY A 94 -12.76 -29.78 -11.69
N MET A 95 -11.58 -30.33 -12.04
CA MET A 95 -11.46 -31.19 -13.23
C MET A 95 -12.33 -32.45 -13.07
N PRO A 96 -13.19 -32.78 -14.05
CA PRO A 96 -13.87 -34.06 -14.08
C PRO A 96 -12.86 -35.20 -14.01
N GLU A 97 -13.21 -36.27 -13.30
CA GLU A 97 -12.30 -37.39 -13.04
C GLU A 97 -11.79 -38.04 -14.33
N GLU A 98 -12.61 -37.99 -15.38
CA GLU A 98 -12.27 -38.46 -16.72
C GLU A 98 -11.10 -37.69 -17.36
N VAL A 99 -11.03 -36.36 -17.15
CA VAL A 99 -9.91 -35.55 -17.65
C VAL A 99 -8.66 -35.77 -16.81
N ARG A 100 -8.80 -35.98 -15.48
CA ARG A 100 -7.69 -36.35 -14.60
C ARG A 100 -7.07 -37.69 -14.96
N ARG A 101 -7.91 -38.68 -15.27
CA ARG A 101 -7.50 -40.00 -15.74
C ARG A 101 -6.70 -39.88 -17.03
N ARG A 102 -7.21 -39.10 -17.99
CA ARG A 102 -6.54 -38.88 -19.28
C ARG A 102 -5.16 -38.24 -19.17
N ILE A 103 -5.00 -37.26 -18.27
CA ILE A 103 -3.68 -36.65 -17.98
C ILE A 103 -2.74 -37.68 -17.35
N ARG A 104 -3.23 -38.47 -16.38
CA ARG A 104 -2.43 -39.53 -15.73
C ARG A 104 -1.92 -40.55 -16.75
N ASP A 105 -2.77 -40.95 -17.68
CA ASP A 105 -2.43 -41.93 -18.72
C ASP A 105 -1.47 -41.36 -19.79
N LEU A 106 -1.52 -40.05 -20.06
CA LEU A 106 -0.58 -39.36 -20.97
C LEU A 106 0.85 -39.27 -20.39
N PHE A 107 0.98 -39.16 -19.07
CA PHE A 107 2.28 -39.09 -18.40
C PHE A 107 2.79 -40.45 -17.89
N LYS A 108 1.99 -41.52 -17.99
CA LYS A 108 2.51 -42.88 -17.80
C LYS A 108 3.56 -43.14 -18.86
N ARG A 109 4.80 -43.41 -18.44
CA ARG A 109 5.84 -43.90 -19.34
C ARG A 109 5.43 -45.28 -19.86
N PRO A 110 5.68 -45.61 -21.14
CA PRO A 110 5.42 -46.95 -21.64
C PRO A 110 6.29 -47.95 -20.85
N GLY A 111 5.67 -48.71 -19.95
CA GLY A 111 6.33 -49.74 -19.13
C GLY A 111 5.93 -49.82 -17.65
N GLU A 112 5.22 -48.84 -17.07
CA GLU A 112 4.77 -48.93 -15.66
C GLU A 112 3.39 -49.60 -15.55
N VAL A 113 3.42 -50.90 -15.24
CA VAL A 113 2.27 -51.72 -14.82
C VAL A 113 1.87 -51.34 -13.40
#